data_AF-A0A8T1H123-F1
#
_entry.id   AF-A0A8T1H123-F1
#
_cell.length_a   1.000
_cell.length_b   1.000
_cell.length_c   1.000
_cell.angle_alpha   90.00
_cell.angle_beta   90.00
_cell.angle_gamma   90.00
#
_symmetry.space_group_name_H-M   'P 1'
#
loop_
_entity.id
_entity.type
_entity.pdbx_description
1 polymer ?
#
loop_
_entity_poly.entity_id
_entity_poly.type
_entity_poly.pdbx_seq_one_letter_code
_entity_poly.pdbx_strand_id
1 'polypeptide(L)'
;MAKSTIYSALDLRDGFYQILMRESDIPLTALSTPSGMLWEWLVMPQGLKNTPAIFNRCVTHLLRSLRDFAPSYFDDGFVHSRDASQI
;
A
#
# COMPACT_ATOMS: atom_id res chain seq x y z
N MET A 1 7.00 -7.19 19.67
CA MET A 1 7.92 -6.03 19.70
C MET A 1 8.83 -5.96 20.94
N ALA A 2 8.35 -5.80 22.19
CA ALA A 2 9.19 -5.44 23.35
C ALA A 2 10.40 -6.35 23.72
N LYS A 3 10.57 -7.52 23.09
CA LYS A 3 11.72 -8.43 23.29
C LYS A 3 12.57 -8.60 22.03
N SER A 4 12.34 -7.80 21.00
CA SER A 4 13.10 -7.84 19.74
C SER A 4 14.33 -6.94 19.83
N THR A 5 15.40 -7.35 19.16
CA THR A 5 16.71 -6.68 19.12
C THR A 5 16.99 -6.07 17.75
N ILE A 6 16.32 -6.57 16.70
CA ILE A 6 16.45 -6.10 15.33
C ILE A 6 15.09 -5.62 14.84
N TYR A 7 15.09 -4.47 14.17
CA TYR A 7 13.92 -3.83 13.60
C TYR A 7 14.25 -3.33 12.20
N SER A 8 13.32 -3.52 11.28
CA SER A 8 13.38 -2.96 9.94
C SER A 8 12.04 -2.31 9.63
N ALA A 9 12.09 -1.16 8.98
CA ALA A 9 10.94 -0.46 8.45
C ALA A 9 11.01 -0.52 6.92
N LEU A 10 9.90 -0.88 6.30
CA LEU A 10 9.71 -0.98 4.87
C LEU A 10 8.68 0.07 4.47
N ASP A 11 9.09 1.02 3.65
CA ASP A 11 8.18 1.97 3.02
C ASP A 11 7.52 1.30 1.81
N LEU A 12 6.19 1.25 1.79
CA LEU A 12 5.42 0.72 0.66
C LEU A 12 5.28 1.78 -0.43
N ARG A 13 6.44 2.16 -0.98
CA ARG A 13 6.57 3.25 -1.95
C ARG A 13 5.60 3.11 -3.10
N ASP A 14 4.93 4.22 -3.42
CA ASP A 14 3.99 4.31 -4.55
C ASP A 14 2.89 3.24 -4.48
N GLY A 15 2.57 2.76 -3.28
CA GLY A 15 1.74 1.59 -3.04
C GLY A 15 0.32 1.68 -3.61
N PHE A 16 -0.25 2.89 -3.70
CA PHE A 16 -1.56 3.08 -4.32
C PHE A 16 -1.54 2.68 -5.80
N TYR A 17 -0.47 3.04 -6.52
CA TYR A 17 -0.30 2.71 -7.93
C TYR A 17 -0.04 1.21 -8.17
N GLN A 18 0.09 0.40 -7.11
CA GLN A 18 0.19 -1.07 -7.21
C GLN A 18 -1.19 -1.75 -7.14
N ILE A 19 -2.24 -1.02 -6.75
CA ILE A 19 -3.61 -1.56 -6.67
C ILE A 19 -4.35 -1.25 -7.96
N LEU A 20 -4.83 -2.30 -8.65
CA LEU A 20 -5.65 -2.15 -9.85
C LEU A 20 -6.98 -1.46 -9.54
N MET A 21 -7.39 -0.55 -10.42
CA MET A 21 -8.75 -0.02 -10.43
C MET A 21 -9.72 -1.13 -10.87
N ARG A 22 -10.93 -1.07 -10.34
CA ARG A 22 -12.03 -1.88 -10.87
C ARG A 22 -12.35 -1.38 -12.28
N GLU A 23 -12.48 -2.29 -13.25
CA GLU A 23 -12.72 -1.94 -14.66
C GLU A 23 -13.91 -0.98 -14.85
N SER A 24 -15.01 -1.18 -14.13
CA SER A 24 -16.19 -0.31 -14.18
C SER A 24 -15.94 1.13 -13.69
N ASP A 25 -14.90 1.33 -12.89
CA ASP A 25 -14.60 2.59 -12.20
C ASP A 25 -13.45 3.35 -12.89
N ILE A 26 -12.73 2.71 -13.83
CA ILE A 26 -11.64 3.34 -14.59
C ILE A 26 -12.12 4.64 -15.28
N PRO A 27 -13.28 4.68 -15.98
CA PRO A 27 -13.72 5.92 -16.63
C PRO A 27 -14.01 7.08 -15.67
N LEU A 28 -14.26 6.78 -14.38
CA LEU A 28 -14.49 7.80 -13.34
C LEU A 28 -13.19 8.52 -12.92
N THR A 29 -12.04 7.98 -13.31
CA THR A 29 -10.72 8.54 -13.02
C THR A 29 -10.16 9.40 -14.16
N ALA A 30 -10.99 9.67 -15.17
CA ALA A 30 -10.57 10.43 -16.35
C ALA A 30 -10.09 11.84 -16.00
N LEU A 31 -8.97 12.25 -16.59
CA LEU A 31 -8.37 13.58 -16.46
C LEU A 31 -7.94 14.12 -17.82
N SER A 32 -8.02 15.45 -17.97
CA SER A 32 -7.57 16.15 -19.17
C SER A 32 -6.24 16.86 -18.94
N THR A 33 -5.30 16.73 -19.86
CA THR A 33 -4.09 17.55 -19.89
C THR A 33 -4.38 18.94 -20.49
N PRO A 34 -3.52 19.95 -20.29
CA PRO A 34 -3.64 21.25 -20.95
C PRO A 34 -3.64 21.17 -22.49
N SER A 35 -3.09 20.10 -23.07
CA SER A 35 -3.13 19.83 -24.52
C SER A 35 -4.47 19.26 -25.01
N GLY A 36 -5.43 19.01 -24.11
CA GLY A 36 -6.73 18.44 -24.43
C GLY A 36 -6.75 16.91 -24.52
N MET A 37 -5.66 16.22 -24.16
CA MET A 37 -5.64 14.75 -24.14
C MET A 37 -6.36 14.22 -22.90
N LEU A 38 -7.19 13.20 -23.09
CA LEU A 38 -7.87 12.49 -22.01
C LEU A 38 -7.09 11.23 -21.62
N TRP A 39 -6.90 11.05 -20.32
CA TRP A 39 -6.24 9.89 -19.73
C TRP A 39 -7.10 9.34 -18.60
N GLU A 40 -7.00 8.04 -18.36
CA GLU A 40 -7.66 7.36 -17.25
C GLU A 40 -6.63 6.52 -16.48
N TRP A 41 -6.91 6.27 -15.20
CA TRP A 41 -6.02 5.52 -14.34
C TRP A 41 -6.42 4.04 -14.30
N LEU A 42 -5.50 3.16 -14.70
CA LEU A 42 -5.67 1.71 -14.58
C LEU A 42 -5.35 1.18 -13.18
N VAL A 43 -4.64 1.99 -12.39
CA VAL A 43 -4.24 1.72 -11.01
C VAL A 43 -4.73 2.86 -10.11
N MET A 44 -4.87 2.62 -8.82
CA MET A 44 -5.48 3.58 -7.91
C MET A 44 -4.68 4.88 -7.84
N PRO A 45 -5.23 6.02 -8.29
CA PRO A 45 -4.53 7.28 -8.22
C PRO A 45 -4.54 7.86 -6.80
N GLN A 46 -3.58 8.75 -6.55
CA GLN A 46 -3.63 9.65 -5.41
C GLN A 46 -4.82 10.62 -5.55
N GLY A 47 -5.36 11.07 -4.42
CA GLY A 47 -6.43 12.08 -4.38
C GLY A 47 -7.86 11.52 -4.36
N LEU A 48 -8.08 10.22 -4.58
CA LEU A 48 -9.41 9.65 -4.31
C LEU A 48 -9.64 9.51 -2.81
N LYS A 49 -10.85 9.86 -2.35
CA LYS A 49 -11.24 9.86 -0.93
C LYS A 49 -10.95 8.52 -0.23
N ASN A 50 -11.14 7.40 -0.93
CA ASN A 50 -11.05 6.07 -0.32
C ASN A 50 -9.68 5.40 -0.52
N THR A 51 -8.75 6.02 -1.25
CA THR A 51 -7.45 5.41 -1.58
C THR A 51 -6.70 4.92 -0.33
N PRO A 52 -6.50 5.72 0.74
CA PRO A 52 -5.76 5.26 1.92
C PRO A 52 -6.43 4.11 2.65
N ALA A 53 -7.76 4.11 2.71
CA ALA A 53 -8.53 3.07 3.41
C ALA A 53 -8.45 1.73 2.66
N ILE A 54 -8.54 1.75 1.33
CA ILE A 54 -8.43 0.54 0.51
C ILE A 54 -7.01 0.00 0.57
N PHE A 55 -6.01 0.87 0.48
CA PHE A 55 -4.60 0.47 0.56
C PHE A 55 -4.26 -0.18 1.92
N ASN A 56 -4.61 0.46 3.02
CA ASN A 56 -4.40 -0.08 4.36
C ASN A 56 -5.10 -1.45 4.53
N ARG A 57 -6.33 -1.60 4.02
CA ARG A 57 -7.03 -2.89 4.03
C ARG A 57 -6.28 -3.98 3.24
N CYS A 58 -5.71 -3.63 2.09
CA CYS A 58 -4.92 -4.54 1.26
C CYS A 58 -3.66 -5.02 2.00
N VAL A 59 -2.86 -4.07 2.50
CA VAL A 59 -1.61 -4.35 3.22
C VAL A 59 -1.88 -5.17 4.48
N THR A 60 -2.87 -4.78 5.27
CA THR A 60 -3.28 -5.48 6.50
C THR A 60 -3.74 -6.91 6.21
N HIS A 61 -4.37 -7.14 5.06
CA HIS A 61 -4.78 -8.48 4.63
C HIS A 61 -3.59 -9.32 4.19
N LEU A 62 -2.68 -8.77 3.37
CA LEU A 62 -1.47 -9.43 2.89
C LEU A 62 -0.56 -9.89 4.04
N LEU A 63 -0.36 -9.04 5.05
CA LEU A 63 0.52 -9.31 6.19
C LEU A 63 -0.18 -10.00 7.36
N ARG A 64 -1.45 -10.41 7.19
CA ARG A 64 -2.26 -10.96 8.29
C ARG A 64 -1.61 -12.16 8.98
N SER A 65 -1.01 -13.08 8.21
CA SER A 65 -0.34 -14.28 8.74
C SER A 65 1.00 -13.97 9.40
N LEU A 66 1.60 -12.83 9.11
CA LEU A 66 2.92 -12.42 9.60
C LEU A 66 2.84 -11.40 10.75
N ARG A 67 1.63 -10.99 11.16
CA ARG A 67 1.37 -9.87 12.08
C ARG A 67 2.16 -9.92 13.39
N ASP A 68 2.49 -11.11 13.89
CA ASP A 68 3.22 -11.29 15.15
C ASP A 68 4.67 -10.77 15.10
N PHE A 69 5.28 -10.76 13.91
CA PHE A 69 6.65 -10.28 13.70
C PHE A 69 6.77 -9.22 12.60
N ALA A 70 5.73 -9.05 11.77
CA ALA A 70 5.67 -8.08 10.70
C ALA A 70 4.34 -7.29 10.66
N PRO A 71 4.04 -6.47 11.69
CA PRO A 71 2.83 -5.64 11.68
C PRO A 71 2.96 -4.47 10.71
N SER A 72 1.83 -4.06 10.14
CA SER A 72 1.73 -2.90 9.25
C SER A 72 0.96 -1.75 9.90
N TYR A 73 1.32 -0.53 9.52
CA TYR A 73 0.59 0.69 9.87
C TYR A 73 0.54 1.61 8.65
N PHE A 74 -0.65 1.75 8.05
CA PHE A 74 -0.83 2.51 6.80
C PHE A 74 0.20 2.10 5.74
N ASP A 75 1.12 3.00 5.41
CA ASP A 75 2.10 2.85 4.34
C ASP A 75 3.42 2.21 4.81
N ASP A 76 3.55 1.97 6.13
CA ASP A 76 4.72 1.36 6.74
C ASP A 76 4.48 -0.12 7.07
N GLY A 77 5.38 -0.98 6.58
CA GLY A 77 5.55 -2.35 7.06
C GLY A 77 6.71 -2.42 8.05
N PHE A 78 6.49 -2.98 9.23
CA PHE A 78 7.57 -3.24 10.18
C PHE A 78 7.93 -4.71 10.14
N VAL A 79 9.18 -5.04 10.39
CA VAL A 79 9.66 -6.41 10.65
C VAL A 79 10.54 -6.37 11.89
N HIS A 80 10.33 -7.30 12.82
CA HIS A 80 11.13 -7.37 14.04
C HIS A 80 11.50 -8.80 14.42
N SER A 81 12.72 -9.01 14.90
CA SER A 81 13.16 -10.33 15.40
C SER A 81 14.11 -10.20 16.61
N ARG A 82 14.47 -11.34 17.19
CA ARG A 82 15.50 -11.44 18.25
C ARG A 82 16.87 -11.80 17.73
N ASP A 83 16.94 -12.37 16.52
CA ASP A 83 18.14 -12.91 15.91
C ASP A 83 18.14 -12.64 14.40
N ALA A 84 19.28 -12.22 13.87
CA ALA A 84 19.46 -11.85 12.47
C ALA A 84 19.23 -13.03 11.51
N SER A 85 19.38 -14.27 12.00
CA SER A 85 19.12 -15.48 11.21
C SER A 85 17.63 -15.74 10.92
N GLN A 86 16.73 -15.05 11.63
CA GLN A 86 15.28 -15.24 11.55
C GLN A 86 14.57 -14.23 10.63
N ILE A 87 15.33 -13.30 10.04
CA ILE A 87 14.84 -12.26 9.13
C ILE A 87 15.29 -12.61 7.71
#